data_AF-A0A139X6S5-F1
#
_entry.id   AF-A0A139X6S5-F1
#
_cell.length_a   1.000
_cell.length_b   1.000
_cell.length_c   1.000
_cell.angle_alpha   90.00
_cell.angle_beta   90.00
_cell.angle_gamma   90.00
#
_symmetry.space_group_name_H-M   'P 1'
#
loop_
_entity.id
_entity.type
_entity.pdbx_description
1 polymer ?
#
loop_
_entity_poly.entity_id
_entity_poly.type
_entity_poly.pdbx_seq_one_letter_code
_entity_poly.pdbx_strand_id
1 'polypeptide(L)'
;MFNDGQDNFSQEHFNQVEISDEALQMIALITDEQEYREQLIDSRLQWISDNDPHSHLKNFYMVDCQCEINFFLSRKQELVRERDGHIHHIKQQYEQELQQIQTVEPPESDVPIIGPEHLVKERIQQWREQELCTKEKKCHKDIQIIADRYNRLQEQCDQRIHQASTNYQEALRLWREEHNKDI
;
A
#
# COMPACT_ATOMS: atom_id res chain seq x y z
N MET A 1 18.03 36.12 -40.41
CA MET A 1 18.99 35.07 -40.02
C MET A 1 19.17 35.16 -38.51
N PHE A 2 18.79 34.08 -37.81
CA PHE A 2 19.28 33.52 -36.52
C PHE A 2 19.50 34.47 -35.32
N ASN A 3 18.77 34.29 -34.20
CA ASN A 3 19.09 33.46 -32.99
C ASN A 3 20.40 33.92 -32.31
N ASP A 4 20.59 34.10 -31.01
CA ASP A 4 19.99 33.72 -29.71
C ASP A 4 20.44 34.84 -28.72
N GLY A 5 19.84 35.16 -27.58
CA GLY A 5 19.37 34.33 -26.48
C GLY A 5 19.89 34.96 -25.18
N GLN A 6 19.03 35.10 -24.18
CA GLN A 6 19.37 34.84 -22.77
C GLN A 6 18.09 34.92 -21.97
N ASP A 7 17.48 33.73 -21.85
CA ASP A 7 16.47 33.38 -20.88
C ASP A 7 16.94 33.73 -19.48
N ASN A 8 16.18 34.58 -18.79
CA ASN A 8 16.27 34.69 -17.34
C ASN A 8 15.17 33.79 -16.76
N PHE A 9 15.51 32.50 -16.63
CA PHE A 9 14.70 31.50 -15.93
C PHE A 9 14.48 31.94 -14.49
N SER A 10 13.29 32.49 -14.20
CA SER A 10 12.75 32.49 -12.85
C SER A 10 11.68 31.41 -12.81
N GLN A 11 12.18 30.21 -12.51
CA GLN A 11 11.41 29.00 -12.32
C GLN A 11 10.71 29.09 -10.96
N GLU A 12 9.61 29.85 -10.90
CA GLU A 12 8.72 29.80 -9.74
C GLU A 12 7.84 28.55 -9.87
N HIS A 13 8.37 27.49 -9.24
CA HIS A 13 7.67 26.27 -8.88
C HIS A 13 6.33 26.63 -8.21
N PHE A 14 5.25 26.58 -8.99
CA PHE A 14 3.92 26.41 -8.41
C PHE A 14 3.93 25.10 -7.64
N ASN A 15 3.51 25.17 -6.38
CA ASN A 15 3.35 24.05 -5.46
C ASN A 15 2.48 22.96 -6.08
N GLN A 16 3.09 22.08 -6.88
CA GLN A 16 2.68 20.71 -6.99
C GLN A 16 2.89 20.11 -5.61
N VAL A 17 1.83 20.08 -4.81
CA VAL A 17 1.69 18.98 -3.87
C VAL A 17 1.41 17.76 -4.76
N GLU A 18 2.47 17.26 -5.41
CA GLU A 18 2.57 15.84 -5.70
C GLU A 18 2.18 15.17 -4.38
N ILE A 19 1.24 14.22 -4.42
CA ILE A 19 1.27 13.18 -3.40
C ILE A 19 2.70 12.71 -3.45
N SER A 20 3.45 13.11 -2.43
CA SER A 20 4.88 12.94 -2.44
C SER A 20 5.13 11.49 -2.80
N ASP A 21 6.09 11.27 -3.68
CA ASP A 21 6.59 9.94 -3.97
C ASP A 21 6.88 9.19 -2.64
N GLU A 22 7.06 9.90 -1.53
CA GLU A 22 7.07 9.44 -0.14
C GLU A 22 5.83 8.67 0.32
N ALA A 23 4.57 9.04 0.02
CA ALA A 23 3.39 8.29 0.47
C ALA A 23 3.25 6.94 -0.26
N LEU A 24 3.69 6.88 -1.52
CA LEU A 24 3.83 5.64 -2.28
C LEU A 24 5.08 4.85 -1.84
N GLN A 25 6.20 5.51 -1.56
CA GLN A 25 7.44 4.90 -1.05
C GLN A 25 7.31 4.40 0.40
N MET A 26 6.41 4.99 1.21
CA MET A 26 6.08 4.58 2.58
C MET A 26 5.34 3.25 2.66
N ILE A 27 4.85 2.71 1.53
CA ILE A 27 4.51 1.29 1.40
C ILE A 27 5.84 0.51 1.34
N ALA A 28 6.61 0.59 2.41
CA ALA A 28 7.86 -0.11 2.57
C ALA A 28 7.59 -1.61 2.65
N LEU A 29 8.54 -2.39 2.13
CA LEU A 29 8.59 -3.84 2.30
C LEU A 29 8.32 -4.23 3.75
N ILE A 30 7.58 -5.34 3.93
CA ILE A 30 7.28 -6.07 5.18
C ILE A 30 8.17 -5.56 6.34
N THR A 31 7.70 -4.50 7.02
CA THR A 31 8.53 -3.67 7.90
C THR A 31 8.71 -4.29 9.28
N ASP A 32 8.61 -5.60 9.40
CA ASP A 32 8.29 -6.18 10.70
C ASP A 32 8.97 -7.51 10.99
N GLU A 33 10.18 -7.66 10.46
CA GLU A 33 11.05 -8.77 10.83
C GLU A 33 11.41 -8.74 12.32
N GLN A 34 11.38 -7.57 12.97
CA GLN A 34 11.61 -7.44 14.40
C GLN A 34 10.43 -7.97 15.22
N GLU A 35 9.19 -7.50 15.00
CA GLU A 35 8.02 -8.00 15.72
C GLU A 35 7.82 -9.49 15.48
N TYR A 36 8.05 -9.95 14.24
CA TYR A 36 8.05 -11.38 13.92
C TYR A 36 9.03 -12.17 14.80
N ARG A 37 10.28 -11.69 14.95
CA ARG A 37 11.30 -12.35 15.76
C ARG A 37 10.93 -12.34 17.24
N GLU A 38 10.36 -11.26 17.74
CA GLU A 38 9.89 -11.16 19.13
C GLU A 38 8.73 -12.14 19.38
N GLN A 39 7.74 -12.18 18.49
CA GLN A 39 6.61 -13.12 18.59
C GLN A 39 7.05 -14.59 18.49
N LEU A 40 8.09 -14.89 17.72
CA LEU A 40 8.68 -16.22 17.64
C LEU A 40 9.29 -16.65 18.99
N ILE A 41 10.01 -15.74 19.66
CA ILE A 41 10.58 -15.99 20.99
C ILE A 41 9.46 -16.25 21.98
N ASP A 42 8.44 -15.39 22.00
CA ASP A 42 7.30 -15.52 22.92
C ASP A 42 6.54 -16.83 22.70
N SER A 43 6.33 -17.23 21.44
CA SER A 43 5.66 -18.49 21.11
C SER A 43 6.44 -19.71 21.62
N ARG A 44 7.77 -19.68 21.54
CA ARG A 44 8.62 -20.74 22.09
C ARG A 44 8.58 -20.76 23.61
N LEU A 45 8.69 -19.60 24.25
CA LEU A 45 8.64 -19.49 25.71
C LEU A 45 7.28 -19.97 26.25
N GLN A 46 6.20 -19.61 25.57
CA GLN A 46 4.84 -20.05 25.90
C GLN A 46 4.73 -21.57 25.81
N TRP A 47 5.18 -22.17 24.70
CA TRP A 47 5.13 -23.63 24.52
C TRP A 47 5.94 -24.39 25.59
N ILE A 48 7.13 -23.89 25.93
CA ILE A 48 7.95 -24.46 27.03
C ILE A 48 7.23 -24.33 28.38
N SER A 49 6.62 -23.17 28.64
CA SER A 49 5.98 -22.86 29.92
C SER A 49 4.68 -23.64 30.14
N ASP A 50 3.89 -23.81 29.09
CA ASP A 50 2.64 -24.59 29.14
C ASP A 50 2.92 -26.06 29.43
N ASN A 51 4.01 -26.59 28.89
CA ASN A 51 4.45 -27.99 29.05
C ASN A 51 3.30 -28.99 28.89
N ASP A 52 2.34 -28.70 27.99
CA ASP A 52 1.13 -29.49 27.81
C ASP A 52 1.45 -30.74 26.98
N PRO A 53 1.37 -31.95 27.57
CA PRO A 53 1.63 -33.20 26.84
C PRO A 53 0.59 -33.47 25.74
N HIS A 54 -0.58 -32.86 25.82
CA HIS A 54 -1.65 -32.98 24.82
C HIS A 54 -1.57 -31.94 23.71
N SER A 55 -0.62 -31.01 23.76
CA SER A 55 -0.43 -30.02 22.70
C SER A 55 -0.25 -30.69 21.34
N HIS A 56 -0.86 -30.10 20.31
CA HIS A 56 -0.67 -30.54 18.93
C HIS A 56 0.75 -30.24 18.41
N LEU A 57 1.47 -29.33 19.07
CA LEU A 57 2.85 -28.95 18.76
C LEU A 57 3.80 -29.90 19.49
N LYS A 58 4.66 -30.58 18.73
CA LYS A 58 5.51 -31.67 19.25
C LYS A 58 7.00 -31.35 19.32
N ASN A 59 7.46 -30.33 18.59
CA ASN A 59 8.85 -29.90 18.56
C ASN A 59 8.94 -28.41 18.22
N PHE A 60 10.13 -27.83 18.40
CA PHE A 60 10.37 -26.41 18.11
C PHE A 60 10.07 -26.03 16.66
N TYR A 61 10.35 -26.89 15.68
CA TYR A 61 10.05 -26.59 14.27
C TYR A 61 8.55 -26.41 14.02
N MET A 62 7.70 -27.21 14.67
CA MET A 62 6.25 -27.04 14.58
C MET A 62 5.79 -25.74 15.23
N VAL A 63 6.38 -25.37 16.37
CA VAL A 63 6.09 -24.09 17.05
C VAL A 63 6.46 -22.91 16.14
N ASP A 64 7.66 -22.95 15.56
CA ASP A 64 8.14 -21.90 14.66
C ASP A 64 7.22 -21.73 13.45
N CYS A 65 6.86 -22.84 12.79
CA CYS A 65 5.98 -22.80 11.63
C CYS A 65 4.58 -22.30 11.99
N GLN A 66 4.02 -22.72 13.13
CA GLN A 66 2.71 -22.25 13.58
C GLN A 66 2.73 -20.76 13.91
N CYS A 67 3.80 -20.27 14.55
CA CYS A 67 4.01 -18.84 14.80
C CYS A 67 4.07 -18.06 13.47
N GLU A 68 4.87 -18.54 12.51
CA GLU A 68 4.99 -17.90 11.20
C GLU A 68 3.66 -17.83 10.45
N ILE A 69 2.88 -18.92 10.44
CA ILE A 69 1.54 -18.95 9.84
C ILE A 69 0.63 -17.92 10.49
N ASN A 70 0.59 -17.87 11.83
CA ASN A 70 -0.28 -16.95 12.57
C ASN A 70 0.10 -15.49 12.34
N PHE A 71 1.41 -15.19 12.33
CA PHE A 71 1.92 -13.84 12.06
C PHE A 71 1.49 -13.36 10.68
N PHE A 72 1.79 -14.13 9.62
CA PHE A 72 1.47 -13.69 8.26
C PHE A 72 -0.03 -13.69 7.95
N LEU A 73 -0.83 -14.54 8.60
CA LEU A 73 -2.29 -14.44 8.54
C LEU A 73 -2.80 -13.11 9.13
N SER A 74 -2.26 -12.69 10.26
CA SER A 74 -2.61 -11.42 10.92
C SER A 74 -2.16 -10.23 10.07
N ARG A 75 -0.91 -10.26 9.59
CA ARG A 75 -0.36 -9.23 8.69
C ARG A 75 -1.18 -9.09 7.41
N LYS A 76 -1.67 -10.19 6.83
CA LYS A 76 -2.54 -10.14 5.64
C LYS A 76 -3.84 -9.34 5.90
N GLN A 77 -4.43 -9.47 7.09
CA GLN A 77 -5.62 -8.72 7.45
C GLN A 77 -5.32 -7.23 7.67
N GLU A 78 -4.17 -6.91 8.26
CA GLU A 78 -3.71 -5.52 8.41
C GLU A 78 -3.50 -4.85 7.06
N LEU A 79 -2.86 -5.53 6.12
CA LEU A 79 -2.64 -5.02 4.77
C LEU A 79 -3.96 -4.65 4.06
N VAL A 80 -5.05 -5.37 4.31
CA VAL A 80 -6.38 -5.00 3.79
C VAL A 80 -6.84 -3.67 4.40
N ARG A 81 -6.72 -3.51 5.72
CA ARG A 81 -7.14 -2.29 6.43
C ARG A 81 -6.30 -1.08 6.02
N GLU A 82 -4.99 -1.25 5.91
CA GLU A 82 -4.06 -0.21 5.45
C GLU A 82 -4.40 0.22 4.02
N ARG A 83 -4.57 -0.73 3.09
CA ARG A 83 -4.99 -0.45 1.71
C ARG A 83 -6.27 0.38 1.67
N ASP A 84 -7.29 -0.04 2.39
CA ASP A 84 -8.58 0.64 2.40
C ASP A 84 -8.47 2.05 3.00
N GLY A 85 -7.63 2.23 4.02
CA GLY A 85 -7.29 3.53 4.60
C GLY A 85 -6.61 4.47 3.59
N HIS A 86 -5.62 3.97 2.85
CA HIS A 86 -4.94 4.77 1.83
C HIS A 86 -5.84 5.12 0.65
N ILE A 87 -6.66 4.17 0.16
CA ILE A 87 -7.64 4.44 -0.90
C ILE A 87 -8.65 5.49 -0.43
N HIS A 88 -9.10 5.41 0.82
CA HIS A 88 -10.01 6.40 1.39
C HIS A 88 -9.37 7.79 1.44
N HIS A 89 -8.11 7.88 1.87
CA HIS A 89 -7.37 9.15 1.88
C HIS A 89 -7.26 9.79 0.49
N ILE A 90 -6.89 9.00 -0.53
CA ILE A 90 -6.82 9.48 -1.92
C ILE A 90 -8.18 10.01 -2.39
N LYS A 91 -9.26 9.28 -2.11
CA LYS A 91 -10.61 9.71 -2.49
C LYS A 91 -11.00 11.02 -1.82
N GLN A 92 -10.68 11.18 -0.54
CA GLN A 92 -10.95 12.41 0.20
C GLN A 92 -10.17 13.60 -0.37
N GLN A 93 -8.89 13.41 -0.70
CA GLN A 93 -8.08 14.45 -1.36
C GLN A 93 -8.67 14.81 -2.72
N TYR A 94 -9.05 13.82 -3.52
CA TYR A 94 -9.69 14.03 -4.81
C TYR A 94 -10.99 14.83 -4.67
N GLU A 95 -11.87 14.49 -3.72
CA GLU A 95 -13.09 15.24 -3.45
C GLU A 95 -12.82 16.72 -3.09
N GLN A 96 -11.77 17.00 -2.33
CA GLN A 96 -11.35 18.36 -2.00
C GLN A 96 -10.87 19.11 -3.26
N GLU A 97 -10.06 18.47 -4.10
CA GLU A 97 -9.60 19.05 -5.36
C GLU A 97 -10.76 19.33 -6.33
N LEU A 98 -11.77 18.45 -6.39
CA LEU A 98 -12.98 18.67 -7.19
C LEU A 98 -13.74 19.93 -6.75
N GLN A 99 -13.89 20.15 -5.44
CA GLN A 99 -14.54 21.34 -4.91
C GLN A 99 -13.74 22.61 -5.22
N GLN A 100 -12.40 22.54 -5.16
CA GLN A 100 -11.53 23.66 -5.52
C GLN A 100 -11.69 24.04 -7.00
N ILE A 101 -11.69 23.08 -7.92
CA ILE A 101 -11.85 23.35 -9.37
C ILE A 101 -13.19 24.02 -9.68
N GLN A 102 -14.25 23.66 -8.95
CA GLN A 102 -15.57 24.26 -9.16
C GLN A 102 -15.66 25.71 -8.64
N THR A 103 -14.89 26.04 -7.61
CA THR A 103 -14.98 27.34 -6.90
C THR A 103 -13.93 28.34 -7.36
N VAL A 104 -12.78 27.90 -7.87
CA VAL A 104 -11.68 28.76 -8.28
C VAL A 104 -11.94 29.37 -9.66
N GLU A 105 -11.46 30.60 -9.85
CA GLU A 105 -11.34 31.18 -11.20
C GLU A 105 -10.13 30.56 -11.91
N PRO A 106 -10.29 30.19 -13.19
CA PRO A 106 -9.17 29.62 -13.93
C PRO A 106 -8.06 30.66 -14.14
N PRO A 107 -6.80 30.23 -14.22
CA PRO A 107 -5.69 31.12 -14.52
C PRO A 107 -5.89 31.84 -15.86
N GLU A 108 -5.59 33.15 -15.92
CA GLU A 108 -5.65 33.91 -17.18
C GLU A 108 -4.71 33.35 -18.27
N SER A 109 -3.65 32.65 -17.86
CA SER A 109 -2.73 31.92 -18.75
C SER A 109 -3.42 30.80 -19.53
N ASP A 110 -4.40 30.15 -18.90
CA ASP A 110 -5.05 28.95 -19.43
C ASP A 110 -6.39 29.31 -20.09
N VAL A 111 -7.08 30.31 -19.54
CA VAL A 111 -8.37 30.80 -20.04
C VAL A 111 -8.35 32.32 -20.16
N PRO A 112 -8.07 32.88 -21.37
CA PRO A 112 -8.07 34.32 -21.57
C PRO A 112 -9.47 34.92 -21.37
N ILE A 113 -9.61 35.88 -20.46
CA ILE A 113 -10.90 36.51 -20.09
C ILE A 113 -11.37 37.59 -21.10
N ILE A 114 -10.75 37.62 -22.29
CA ILE A 114 -11.02 38.63 -23.32
C ILE A 114 -12.17 38.17 -24.22
N GLY A 115 -13.16 39.04 -24.43
CA GLY A 115 -14.23 38.84 -25.41
C GLY A 115 -15.64 38.84 -24.82
N PRO A 116 -16.66 38.46 -25.61
CA PRO A 116 -18.05 38.37 -25.17
C PRO A 116 -18.22 37.45 -23.97
N GLU A 117 -19.01 37.87 -22.99
CA GLU A 117 -19.19 37.17 -21.70
C GLU A 117 -19.61 35.69 -21.88
N HIS A 118 -20.46 35.39 -22.86
CA HIS A 118 -20.89 34.02 -23.14
C HIS A 118 -19.74 33.10 -23.60
N LEU A 119 -18.82 33.62 -24.44
CA LEU A 119 -17.65 32.86 -24.91
C LEU A 119 -16.58 32.71 -23.81
N VAL A 120 -16.50 33.67 -22.88
CA VAL A 120 -15.65 33.53 -21.70
C VAL A 120 -16.21 32.44 -20.79
N LYS A 121 -17.51 32.45 -20.48
CA LYS A 121 -18.17 31.41 -19.66
C LYS A 121 -18.01 30.01 -20.26
N GLU A 122 -18.15 29.87 -21.57
CA GLU A 122 -17.97 28.59 -22.26
C GLU A 122 -16.53 28.06 -22.12
N ARG A 123 -15.52 28.92 -22.29
CA ARG A 123 -14.11 28.51 -22.13
C ARG A 123 -13.77 28.14 -20.70
N ILE A 124 -14.27 28.89 -19.71
CA ILE A 124 -14.12 28.55 -18.29
C ILE A 124 -14.75 27.17 -18.01
N GLN A 125 -15.93 26.90 -18.58
CA GLN A 125 -16.60 25.62 -18.41
C GLN A 125 -15.81 24.46 -19.05
N GLN A 126 -15.28 24.64 -20.26
CA GLN A 126 -14.45 23.64 -20.93
C GLN A 126 -13.16 23.35 -20.14
N TRP A 127 -12.51 24.38 -19.59
CA TRP A 127 -11.33 24.21 -18.74
C TRP A 127 -11.67 23.41 -17.48
N ARG A 128 -12.80 23.70 -16.83
CA ARG A 128 -13.26 22.93 -15.66
C ARG A 128 -13.48 21.47 -16.02
N GLU A 129 -14.16 21.19 -17.12
CA GLU A 129 -14.41 19.82 -17.57
C GLU A 129 -13.09 19.07 -17.87
N GLN A 130 -12.12 19.75 -18.49
CA GLN A 130 -10.81 19.18 -18.77
C GLN A 130 -10.01 18.89 -17.49
N GLU A 131 -9.99 19.81 -16.53
CA GLU A 131 -9.32 19.62 -15.24
C GLU A 131 -9.97 18.50 -14.44
N LEU A 132 -11.30 18.46 -14.36
CA LEU A 132 -12.02 17.39 -13.68
C LEU A 132 -11.69 16.02 -14.28
N CYS A 133 -11.71 15.90 -15.62
CA CYS A 133 -11.34 14.67 -16.32
C CYS A 133 -9.88 14.27 -16.07
N THR A 134 -8.97 15.24 -15.98
CA THR A 134 -7.55 14.99 -15.71
C THR A 134 -7.34 14.51 -14.28
N LYS A 135 -7.99 15.14 -13.30
CA LYS A 135 -7.94 14.72 -11.90
C LYS A 135 -8.57 13.35 -11.68
N GLU A 136 -9.69 13.06 -12.33
CA GLU A 136 -10.36 11.75 -12.24
C GLU A 136 -9.43 10.62 -12.70
N LYS A 137 -8.78 10.80 -13.86
CA LYS A 137 -7.81 9.83 -14.40
C LYS A 137 -6.63 9.62 -13.47
N LYS A 138 -6.12 10.70 -12.86
CA LYS A 138 -5.02 10.63 -11.89
C LYS A 138 -5.45 9.83 -10.64
N CYS A 139 -6.60 10.17 -10.06
CA CYS A 139 -7.16 9.47 -8.90
C CYS A 139 -7.34 7.97 -9.17
N HIS A 140 -7.90 7.61 -10.33
CA HIS A 140 -8.06 6.20 -10.71
C HIS A 140 -6.71 5.47 -10.79
N LYS A 141 -5.71 6.10 -11.42
CA LYS A 141 -4.36 5.54 -11.53
C LYS A 141 -3.70 5.35 -10.16
N ASP A 142 -3.82 6.33 -9.28
CA ASP A 142 -3.22 6.28 -7.94
C ASP A 142 -3.86 5.16 -7.10
N ILE A 143 -5.19 5.03 -7.14
CA ILE A 143 -5.92 3.92 -6.50
C ILE A 143 -5.44 2.56 -7.04
N GLN A 144 -5.27 2.44 -8.36
CA GLN A 144 -4.82 1.20 -8.98
C GLN A 144 -3.40 0.82 -8.52
N ILE A 145 -2.47 1.79 -8.49
CA ILE A 145 -1.10 1.56 -8.02
C ILE A 145 -1.09 1.08 -6.57
N ILE A 146 -1.90 1.68 -5.70
CA ILE A 146 -2.01 1.25 -4.30
C ILE A 146 -2.58 -0.17 -4.22
N ALA A 147 -3.66 -0.45 -4.93
CA ALA A 147 -4.28 -1.78 -4.94
C ALA A 147 -3.26 -2.86 -5.39
N ASP A 148 -2.54 -2.62 -6.47
CA ASP A 148 -1.55 -3.56 -7.00
C ASP A 148 -0.38 -3.80 -6.03
N ARG A 149 0.11 -2.74 -5.35
CA ARG A 149 1.17 -2.88 -4.34
C ARG A 149 0.73 -3.73 -3.16
N TYR A 150 -0.46 -3.48 -2.61
CA TYR A 150 -0.98 -4.26 -1.50
C TYR A 150 -1.30 -5.71 -1.90
N ASN A 151 -1.80 -5.94 -3.11
CA ASN A 151 -2.01 -7.30 -3.62
C ASN A 151 -0.70 -8.10 -3.67
N ARG A 152 0.40 -7.50 -4.14
CA ARG A 152 1.73 -8.15 -4.13
C ARG A 152 2.20 -8.49 -2.73
N LEU A 153 1.97 -7.61 -1.75
CA LEU A 153 2.32 -7.89 -0.35
C LEU A 153 1.48 -9.04 0.24
N GLN A 154 0.20 -9.12 -0.12
CA GLN A 154 -0.65 -10.24 0.27
C GLN A 154 -0.19 -11.56 -0.37
N GLU A 155 0.20 -11.55 -1.64
CA GLU A 155 0.78 -12.72 -2.32
C GLU A 155 2.06 -13.19 -1.63
N GLN A 156 2.93 -12.27 -1.20
CA GLN A 156 4.11 -12.63 -0.41
C GLN A 156 3.74 -13.28 0.93
N CYS A 157 2.74 -12.76 1.62
CA CYS A 157 2.23 -13.38 2.85
C CYS A 157 1.70 -14.80 2.57
N ASP A 158 0.94 -14.98 1.49
CA ASP A 158 0.40 -16.29 1.10
C ASP A 158 1.50 -17.30 0.79
N GLN A 159 2.57 -16.88 0.11
CA GLN A 159 3.74 -17.72 -0.14
C GLN A 159 4.43 -18.14 1.16
N ARG A 160 4.61 -17.21 2.10
CA ARG A 160 5.21 -17.50 3.42
C ARG A 160 4.35 -18.46 4.24
N ILE A 161 3.03 -18.23 4.29
CA ILE A 161 2.07 -19.13 4.94
C ILE A 161 2.12 -20.53 4.33
N HIS A 162 2.14 -20.63 3.00
CA HIS A 162 2.17 -21.91 2.30
C HIS A 162 3.47 -22.68 2.60
N GLN A 163 4.62 -22.00 2.56
CA GLN A 163 5.90 -22.60 2.90
C GLN A 163 5.94 -23.06 4.35
N ALA A 164 5.52 -22.21 5.30
CA ALA A 164 5.47 -22.57 6.72
C ALA A 164 4.50 -23.75 6.98
N SER A 165 3.37 -23.80 6.29
CA SER A 165 2.42 -24.92 6.37
C SER A 165 3.03 -26.23 5.88
N THR A 166 3.81 -26.17 4.79
CA THR A 166 4.51 -27.34 4.26
C THR A 166 5.58 -27.82 5.23
N ASN A 167 6.38 -26.90 5.76
CA ASN A 167 7.42 -27.19 6.77
C ASN A 167 6.82 -27.76 8.06
N TYR A 168 5.65 -27.25 8.49
CA TYR A 168 4.92 -27.78 9.64
C TYR A 168 4.55 -29.25 9.44
N GLN A 169 4.00 -29.58 8.26
CA GLN A 169 3.62 -30.97 7.93
C GLN A 169 4.83 -31.88 7.87
N GLU A 170 5.96 -31.40 7.33
CA GLU A 170 7.21 -32.16 7.31
C GLU A 170 7.76 -32.39 8.73
N ALA A 171 7.79 -31.35 9.58
CA ALA A 171 8.22 -31.47 10.97
C ALA A 171 7.36 -32.46 11.76
N LEU A 172 6.05 -32.47 11.51
CA LEU A 172 5.14 -33.45 12.10
C LEU A 172 5.42 -34.87 11.59
N ARG A 173 5.69 -35.04 10.29
CA ARG A 173 6.05 -36.34 9.70
C ARG A 173 7.33 -36.89 10.32
N LEU A 174 8.39 -36.09 10.36
CA LEU A 174 9.68 -36.47 10.94
C LEU A 174 9.54 -36.86 12.41
N TRP A 175 8.81 -36.06 13.20
CA TRP A 175 8.56 -36.39 14.60
C TRP A 175 7.86 -37.73 14.77
N ARG A 176 6.82 -38.02 13.95
CA ARG A 176 6.13 -39.32 13.97
C ARG A 176 7.06 -40.47 13.59
N GLU A 177 7.91 -40.28 12.58
CA GLU A 177 8.86 -41.31 12.15
C GLU A 177 9.90 -41.61 13.23
N GLU A 178 10.37 -40.60 13.97
CA GLU A 178 11.30 -40.79 15.09
C GLU A 178 10.64 -41.53 16.25
N HIS A 179 9.41 -41.15 16.62
CA HIS A 179 8.74 -41.70 17.81
C HIS A 179 7.98 -43.01 17.55
N ASN A 180 7.73 -43.37 16.28
CA ASN A 180 7.18 -44.67 15.90
C ASN A 180 8.26 -45.72 15.57
N LYS A 181 9.55 -45.34 15.55
CA LYS A 181 10.66 -46.30 15.37
C LYS A 181 11.03 -47.05 16.66
N ASP A 182 10.49 -46.61 17.80
CA ASP A 182 10.77 -47.18 19.13
C ASP A 182 9.67 -48.17 19.61
N ILE A 183 8.81 -48.65 18.71
CA ILE A 183 7.81 -49.73 18.93
C ILE A 183 8.12 -50.89 17.99
#